data_AF-D5ZY89-F1
#
_entry.id   AF-D5ZY89-F1
#
_cell.length_a   1.000
_cell.length_b   1.000
_cell.length_c   1.000
_cell.angle_alpha   90.00
_cell.angle_beta   90.00
_cell.angle_gamma   90.00
#
_symmetry.space_group_name_H-M   'P 1'
#
loop_
_entity.id
_entity.type
_entity.pdbx_description
1 polymer ?
#
loop_
_entity_poly.entity_id
_entity_poly.type
_entity_poly.pdbx_seq_one_letter_code
_entity_poly.pdbx_strand_id
1 'polypeptide(L)'
;MALAPAAATADTRADPAPSPGTGPRAGAPPASLLYRSGTHVRPRAGAPEVPELSAKSWLVADAGTGTVLAAHDAHRRLPPASTLKTLFALTVLPALPAGLRHEVSERDLRGIGPGSSLVGVAENRTYEVSDLWNGVFLSSGNDAVHVLASLGGGWRTTAERMEAKAHALGARDTRVESPDGYDAPGQVSSAFDLAVFGRAGLRNPEFARYCARTEARFPGRDGGSYGIRNTNRLLTGADGVEPYPGLIGIKNGYTSNAGHTLVAAARQDGRTLVVTVMHPRSGGAHAVYEEARSLLDWGFEAAGRVDPVGSLDALRDRPDPVDPPDALRDRPLSGQQAEPAPAPVARGDDRSGRPVSWTIAGAAVLGGAVVALFLRLMWGPVPKD
;
A
#
# COMPACT_ATOMS: atom_id res chain seq x y z
N MET A 1 56.50 46.22 -51.14
CA MET A 1 56.12 47.46 -50.44
C MET A 1 54.76 47.20 -49.79
N ALA A 2 54.73 46.93 -48.49
CA ALA A 2 53.52 46.72 -47.70
C ALA A 2 53.74 47.35 -46.33
N LEU A 3 52.93 48.34 -45.98
CA LEU A 3 52.87 48.98 -44.67
C LEU A 3 51.39 49.09 -44.29
N ALA A 4 51.10 48.67 -43.06
CA ALA A 4 49.78 48.67 -42.43
C ALA A 4 49.24 50.09 -42.19
N PRO A 5 47.93 50.22 -41.88
CA PRO A 5 47.44 51.40 -41.18
C PRO A 5 46.82 51.12 -39.81
N ALA A 6 46.75 52.24 -39.09
CA ALA A 6 46.47 52.47 -37.68
C ALA A 6 45.02 52.28 -37.23
N ALA A 7 44.87 52.21 -35.91
CA ALA A 7 43.62 52.22 -35.16
C ALA A 7 42.99 53.62 -35.09
N ALA A 8 41.65 53.64 -35.04
CA ALA A 8 40.84 54.81 -34.67
C ALA A 8 39.81 54.39 -33.61
N THR A 9 39.70 55.20 -32.56
CA THR A 9 38.76 55.08 -31.44
C THR A 9 37.40 55.67 -31.83
N ALA A 10 36.31 55.02 -31.42
CA ALA A 10 34.95 55.56 -31.50
C ALA A 10 34.26 55.46 -30.13
N ASP A 11 33.65 56.58 -29.77
CA ASP A 11 32.98 56.92 -28.52
C ASP A 11 31.50 56.46 -28.59
N THR A 12 31.10 55.50 -27.76
CA THR A 12 29.70 55.02 -27.70
C THR A 12 28.97 55.64 -26.52
N ARG A 13 28.05 56.57 -26.82
CA ARG A 13 26.98 57.00 -25.89
C ARG A 13 25.98 55.86 -25.71
N ALA A 14 25.68 55.53 -24.46
CA ALA A 14 24.72 54.49 -24.08
C ALA A 14 23.28 55.03 -24.03
N ASP A 15 22.37 54.33 -24.70
CA ASP A 15 20.91 54.52 -24.57
C ASP A 15 20.39 53.98 -23.22
N PRO A 16 19.36 54.60 -22.62
CA PRO A 16 18.77 54.12 -21.37
C PRO A 16 17.90 52.87 -21.60
N ALA A 17 18.09 51.86 -20.75
CA ALA A 17 17.37 50.60 -20.77
C ALA A 17 15.87 50.75 -20.44
N PRO A 18 14.98 49.91 -21.02
CA PRO A 18 13.55 49.95 -20.73
C PRO A 18 13.25 49.41 -19.32
N SER A 19 12.36 50.08 -18.60
CA SER A 19 11.88 49.67 -17.27
C SER A 19 11.05 48.38 -17.35
N PRO A 20 11.19 47.45 -16.38
CA PRO A 20 10.43 46.20 -16.38
C PRO A 20 8.97 46.46 -16.00
N GLY A 21 8.06 46.21 -16.95
CA GLY A 21 6.62 46.26 -16.75
C GLY A 21 6.13 45.18 -15.79
N THR A 22 5.27 45.59 -14.86
CA THR A 22 4.48 44.74 -13.97
C THR A 22 3.40 44.00 -14.76
N GLY A 23 3.77 42.89 -15.38
CA GLY A 23 2.80 41.87 -15.79
C GLY A 23 2.17 41.20 -14.55
N PRO A 24 0.95 40.61 -14.65
CA PRO A 24 0.36 39.87 -13.55
C PRO A 24 1.29 38.72 -13.18
N ARG A 25 1.88 38.78 -11.98
CA ARG A 25 2.59 37.65 -11.38
C ARG A 25 1.59 36.49 -11.31
N ALA A 26 1.81 35.45 -12.11
CA ALA A 26 1.19 34.16 -11.87
C ALA A 26 1.50 33.80 -10.40
N GLY A 27 0.46 33.77 -9.56
CA GLY A 27 0.61 33.48 -8.14
C GLY A 27 1.30 32.13 -7.98
N ALA A 28 2.21 32.03 -7.00
CA ALA A 28 2.80 30.76 -6.65
C ALA A 28 1.69 29.72 -6.43
N PRO A 29 1.86 28.46 -6.89
CA PRO A 29 0.87 27.42 -6.65
C PRO A 29 0.60 27.32 -5.14
N PRO A 30 -0.66 27.15 -4.73
CA PRO A 30 -1.01 27.16 -3.32
C PRO A 30 -0.30 26.00 -2.60
N ALA A 31 0.28 26.28 -1.43
CA ALA A 31 1.04 25.31 -0.66
C ALA A 31 0.23 24.01 -0.43
N SER A 32 0.89 22.86 -0.54
CA SER A 32 0.28 21.55 -0.28
C SER A 32 -0.20 21.45 1.17
N LEU A 33 -1.43 20.97 1.35
CA LEU A 33 -2.03 20.68 2.66
C LEU A 33 -1.81 19.23 3.10
N LEU A 34 -1.25 18.37 2.23
CA LEU A 34 -1.14 16.92 2.47
C LEU A 34 -0.30 16.57 3.70
N TYR A 35 0.64 17.44 4.08
CA TYR A 35 1.52 17.27 5.26
C TYR A 35 0.88 17.65 6.59
N ARG A 36 -0.33 18.21 6.56
CA ARG A 36 -1.04 18.62 7.78
C ARG A 36 -1.92 17.47 8.27
N SER A 37 -2.03 17.33 9.59
CA SER A 37 -2.97 16.38 10.19
C SER A 37 -4.42 16.83 10.00
N GLY A 38 -5.35 15.89 10.08
CA GLY A 38 -6.79 16.11 9.92
C GLY A 38 -7.26 16.11 8.47
N THR A 39 -8.54 16.46 8.29
CA THR A 39 -9.21 16.52 6.98
C THR A 39 -8.91 17.84 6.27
N HIS A 40 -8.44 17.77 5.02
CA HIS A 40 -8.16 18.93 4.17
C HIS A 40 -8.99 18.87 2.89
N VAL A 41 -9.72 19.95 2.63
CA VAL A 41 -10.49 20.22 1.41
C VAL A 41 -10.49 21.74 1.18
N ARG A 42 -10.52 22.19 -0.07
CA ARG A 42 -10.70 23.61 -0.44
C ARG A 42 -11.99 23.78 -1.24
N PRO A 43 -13.15 23.87 -0.56
CA PRO A 43 -14.43 23.94 -1.25
C PRO A 43 -14.64 25.31 -1.89
N ARG A 44 -15.20 25.32 -3.09
CA ARG A 44 -15.81 26.50 -3.72
C ARG A 44 -17.32 26.51 -3.41
N ALA A 45 -18.00 27.60 -3.75
CA ALA A 45 -19.44 27.70 -3.58
C ALA A 45 -20.16 26.53 -4.28
N GLY A 46 -21.04 25.84 -3.55
CA GLY A 46 -21.82 24.70 -4.06
C GLY A 46 -21.05 23.37 -4.13
N ALA A 47 -19.87 23.27 -3.52
CA ALA A 47 -19.20 21.98 -3.30
C ALA A 47 -19.96 21.15 -2.25
N PRO A 48 -20.08 19.82 -2.44
CA PRO A 48 -20.65 18.94 -1.41
C PRO A 48 -19.73 18.85 -0.19
N GLU A 49 -20.33 18.64 0.98
CA GLU A 49 -19.58 18.38 2.21
C GLU A 49 -18.85 17.04 2.11
N VAL A 50 -17.62 17.01 2.63
CA VAL A 50 -16.84 15.76 2.72
C VAL A 50 -17.55 14.83 3.71
N PRO A 51 -17.78 13.55 3.38
CA PRO A 51 -18.42 12.62 4.29
C PRO A 51 -17.59 12.42 5.57
N GLU A 52 -18.26 12.21 6.70
CA GLU A 52 -17.63 11.78 7.95
C GLU A 52 -17.26 10.30 7.85
N LEU A 53 -15.99 9.97 8.12
CA LEU A 53 -15.43 8.63 7.92
C LEU A 53 -14.69 8.16 9.17
N SER A 54 -14.70 6.85 9.41
CA SER A 54 -14.02 6.27 10.57
C SER A 54 -12.55 5.93 10.30
N ALA A 55 -12.13 5.87 9.04
CA ALA A 55 -10.75 5.60 8.62
C ALA A 55 -9.73 6.53 9.25
N LYS A 56 -8.59 5.96 9.64
CA LYS A 56 -7.45 6.70 10.21
C LYS A 56 -6.69 7.53 9.17
N SER A 57 -6.79 7.18 7.89
CA SER A 57 -6.15 7.88 6.78
C SER A 57 -6.89 7.55 5.49
N TRP A 58 -7.15 8.56 4.66
CA TRP A 58 -7.76 8.39 3.35
C TRP A 58 -7.39 9.53 2.41
N LEU A 59 -7.56 9.32 1.10
CA LEU A 59 -7.27 10.31 0.06
C LEU A 59 -8.16 10.10 -1.17
N VAL A 60 -8.56 11.21 -1.82
CA VAL A 60 -9.26 11.23 -3.12
C VAL A 60 -8.45 12.03 -4.12
N ALA A 61 -8.06 11.42 -5.25
CA ALA A 61 -7.31 12.08 -6.29
C ALA A 61 -7.83 11.78 -7.69
N ASP A 62 -7.62 12.73 -8.60
CA ASP A 62 -7.75 12.52 -10.03
C ASP A 62 -6.55 11.74 -10.56
N ALA A 63 -6.79 10.57 -11.15
CA ALA A 63 -5.73 9.70 -11.64
C ALA A 63 -5.04 10.27 -12.89
N GLY A 64 -5.77 11.03 -13.71
CA GLY A 64 -5.26 11.64 -14.93
C GLY A 64 -4.28 12.76 -14.60
N THR A 65 -4.75 13.76 -13.85
CA THR A 65 -3.96 14.95 -13.52
C THR A 65 -3.00 14.72 -12.35
N GLY A 66 -3.31 13.80 -11.43
CA GLY A 66 -2.61 13.64 -10.16
C GLY A 66 -3.07 14.60 -9.07
N THR A 67 -4.04 15.47 -9.35
CA THR A 67 -4.59 16.43 -8.39
C THR A 67 -5.24 15.70 -7.22
N VAL A 68 -4.88 16.06 -5.99
CA VAL A 68 -5.58 15.60 -4.78
C VAL A 68 -6.71 16.55 -4.45
N LEU A 69 -7.93 16.03 -4.34
CA LEU A 69 -9.16 16.79 -4.10
C LEU A 69 -9.43 16.99 -2.61
N ALA A 70 -9.27 15.92 -1.83
CA ALA A 70 -9.32 15.94 -0.39
C ALA A 70 -8.48 14.79 0.18
N ALA A 71 -8.05 14.95 1.43
CA ALA A 71 -7.38 13.90 2.16
C ALA A 71 -7.57 14.07 3.68
N HIS A 72 -7.41 12.98 4.41
CA HIS A 72 -7.31 12.97 5.87
C HIS A 72 -6.04 12.25 6.27
N ASP A 73 -5.16 12.92 7.01
CA ASP A 73 -3.92 12.32 7.51
C ASP A 73 -3.13 11.60 6.38
N ALA A 74 -2.97 12.24 5.22
CA ALA A 74 -2.55 11.61 3.97
C ALA A 74 -1.22 10.83 4.05
N HIS A 75 -0.29 11.36 4.85
CA HIS A 75 1.06 10.81 5.08
C HIS A 75 1.19 10.00 6.37
N ARG A 76 0.07 9.65 7.03
CA ARG A 76 0.09 8.81 8.23
C ARG A 76 0.57 7.41 7.88
N ARG A 77 1.66 7.01 8.54
CA ARG A 77 2.27 5.69 8.39
C ARG A 77 1.41 4.62 9.06
N LEU A 78 0.85 3.73 8.26
CA LEU A 78 -0.01 2.61 8.69
C LEU A 78 0.42 1.33 7.96
N PRO A 79 0.24 0.14 8.55
CA PRO A 79 0.46 -1.11 7.85
C PRO A 79 -0.47 -1.21 6.62
N PRO A 80 0.05 -1.54 5.42
CA PRO A 80 -0.74 -1.51 4.19
C PRO A 80 -1.61 -2.75 3.96
N ALA A 81 -1.29 -3.87 4.62
CA ALA A 81 -1.78 -5.19 4.23
C ALA A 81 -1.55 -5.46 2.72
N SER A 82 -2.41 -6.28 2.11
CA SER A 82 -2.33 -6.66 0.70
C SER A 82 -2.48 -5.52 -0.30
N THR A 83 -2.82 -4.29 0.11
CA THR A 83 -2.76 -3.14 -0.82
C THR A 83 -1.33 -2.85 -1.28
N LEU A 84 -0.31 -3.29 -0.52
CA LEU A 84 1.10 -3.22 -0.93
C LEU A 84 1.41 -4.04 -2.18
N LYS A 85 0.56 -5.03 -2.53
CA LYS A 85 0.71 -5.80 -3.77
C LYS A 85 0.58 -4.94 -5.03
N THR A 86 0.04 -3.72 -4.92
CA THR A 86 0.09 -2.72 -6.00
C THR A 86 1.52 -2.28 -6.31
N LEU A 87 2.34 -2.02 -5.28
CA LEU A 87 3.77 -1.74 -5.41
C LEU A 87 4.55 -2.98 -5.88
N PHE A 88 4.20 -4.15 -5.38
CA PHE A 88 4.78 -5.42 -5.85
C PHE A 88 4.58 -5.58 -7.37
N ALA A 89 3.36 -5.39 -7.85
CA ALA A 89 3.06 -5.46 -9.28
C ALA A 89 3.83 -4.40 -10.08
N LEU A 90 3.90 -3.14 -9.62
CA LEU A 90 4.72 -2.11 -10.28
C LEU A 90 6.21 -2.45 -10.36
N THR A 91 6.69 -3.31 -9.46
CA THR A 91 8.11 -3.69 -9.36
C THR A 91 8.42 -4.92 -10.19
N VAL A 92 7.58 -5.96 -10.12
CA VAL A 92 7.89 -7.28 -10.66
C VAL A 92 7.20 -7.54 -12.00
N LEU A 93 5.99 -7.03 -12.22
CA LEU A 93 5.22 -7.28 -13.44
C LEU A 93 5.98 -6.90 -14.72
N PRO A 94 6.71 -5.75 -14.80
CA PRO A 94 7.45 -5.40 -16.01
C PRO A 94 8.63 -6.33 -16.32
N ALA A 95 9.11 -7.11 -15.35
CA ALA A 95 10.29 -7.96 -15.49
C ALA A 95 9.96 -9.41 -15.85
N LEU A 96 8.71 -9.85 -15.66
CA LEU A 96 8.29 -11.23 -15.87
C LEU A 96 7.28 -11.32 -17.03
N PRO A 97 7.65 -11.90 -18.18
CA PRO A 97 6.75 -12.09 -19.30
C PRO A 97 5.53 -12.93 -18.90
N ALA A 98 4.33 -12.52 -19.34
CA ALA A 98 3.09 -13.18 -18.96
C ALA A 98 3.07 -14.68 -19.29
N GLY A 99 3.60 -15.08 -20.46
CA GLY A 99 3.65 -16.47 -20.91
C GLY A 99 4.80 -17.32 -20.34
N LEU A 100 5.65 -16.76 -19.47
CA LEU A 100 6.70 -17.53 -18.82
C LEU A 100 6.05 -18.62 -17.94
N ARG A 101 6.55 -19.84 -18.03
CA ARG A 101 6.09 -20.99 -17.25
C ARG A 101 7.13 -21.35 -16.20
N HIS A 102 6.67 -21.62 -14.99
CA HIS A 102 7.54 -22.00 -13.87
C HIS A 102 6.98 -23.23 -13.15
N GLU A 103 7.80 -24.25 -12.99
CA GLU A 103 7.50 -25.39 -12.11
C GLU A 103 7.86 -25.01 -10.67
N VAL A 104 6.84 -24.98 -9.82
CA VAL A 104 6.97 -24.52 -8.44
C VAL A 104 7.71 -25.56 -7.60
N SER A 105 8.74 -25.12 -6.90
CA SER A 105 9.49 -25.92 -5.93
C SER A 105 9.04 -25.65 -4.49
N GLU A 106 9.38 -26.53 -3.55
CA GLU A 106 9.17 -26.29 -2.11
C GLU A 106 9.72 -24.91 -1.69
N ARG A 107 10.87 -24.51 -2.26
CA ARG A 107 11.53 -23.23 -1.96
C ARG A 107 10.67 -22.03 -2.28
N ASP A 108 9.88 -22.11 -3.33
CA ASP A 108 9.02 -21.01 -3.75
C ASP A 108 7.85 -20.80 -2.79
N LEU A 109 7.52 -21.78 -1.95
CA LEU A 109 6.40 -21.72 -1.01
C LEU A 109 6.85 -21.56 0.45
N ARG A 110 8.15 -21.45 0.71
CA ARG A 110 8.68 -21.27 2.08
C ARG A 110 8.39 -19.87 2.61
N GLY A 111 8.12 -19.79 3.91
CA GLY A 111 7.99 -18.53 4.65
C GLY A 111 6.63 -17.84 4.54
N ILE A 112 5.63 -18.50 3.94
CA ILE A 112 4.26 -17.99 3.90
C ILE A 112 3.69 -17.98 5.33
N GLY A 113 3.28 -16.81 5.80
CA GLY A 113 2.77 -16.63 7.17
C GLY A 113 1.41 -17.32 7.40
N PRO A 114 1.12 -17.79 8.63
CA PRO A 114 -0.17 -18.40 8.95
C PRO A 114 -1.33 -17.42 8.74
N GLY A 115 -2.47 -17.91 8.23
CA GLY A 115 -3.64 -17.06 7.93
C GLY A 115 -3.50 -16.19 6.68
N SER A 116 -2.41 -16.32 5.92
CA SER A 116 -2.26 -15.68 4.62
C SER A 116 -3.39 -16.08 3.67
N SER A 117 -3.85 -15.13 2.84
CA SER A 117 -4.67 -15.46 1.68
C SER A 117 -3.83 -16.23 0.66
N LEU A 118 -4.34 -17.33 0.15
CA LEU A 118 -3.66 -18.19 -0.82
C LEU A 118 -4.55 -18.35 -2.03
N VAL A 119 -3.95 -18.32 -3.23
CA VAL A 119 -4.70 -18.71 -4.42
C VAL A 119 -4.80 -20.22 -4.51
N GLY A 120 -3.79 -20.97 -4.09
CA GLY A 120 -3.76 -22.43 -4.10
C GLY A 120 -2.55 -23.04 -4.83
N VAL A 121 -1.46 -22.29 -5.01
CA VAL A 121 -0.25 -22.75 -5.70
C VAL A 121 0.30 -24.01 -5.04
N ALA A 122 0.65 -25.00 -5.87
CA ALA A 122 1.19 -26.29 -5.45
C ALA A 122 2.61 -26.51 -5.94
N GLU A 123 3.40 -27.17 -5.10
CA GLU A 123 4.70 -27.73 -5.49
C GLU A 123 4.55 -28.77 -6.60
N ASN A 124 5.59 -28.91 -7.44
CA ASN A 124 5.68 -29.82 -8.58
C ASN A 124 4.56 -29.60 -9.62
N ARG A 125 4.02 -28.37 -9.66
CA ARG A 125 3.05 -27.93 -10.66
C ARG A 125 3.63 -26.75 -11.43
N THR A 126 3.42 -26.77 -12.75
CA THR A 126 3.78 -25.66 -13.63
C THR A 126 2.65 -24.66 -13.70
N TYR A 127 2.95 -23.39 -13.44
CA TYR A 127 2.04 -22.27 -13.62
C TYR A 127 2.58 -21.32 -14.67
N GLU A 128 1.69 -20.72 -15.45
CA GLU A 128 2.04 -19.55 -16.24
C GLU A 128 2.09 -18.31 -15.32
N VAL A 129 3.01 -17.38 -15.58
CA VAL A 129 3.12 -16.13 -14.80
C VAL A 129 1.81 -15.34 -14.83
N SER A 130 1.06 -15.40 -15.94
CA SER A 130 -0.26 -14.77 -16.05
C SER A 130 -1.29 -15.36 -15.07
N ASP A 131 -1.25 -16.66 -14.80
CA ASP A 131 -2.10 -17.31 -13.79
C ASP A 131 -1.74 -16.82 -12.39
N LEU A 132 -0.45 -16.75 -12.07
CA LEU A 132 0.04 -16.24 -10.79
C LEU A 132 -0.42 -14.79 -10.56
N TRP A 133 -0.36 -13.93 -11.57
CA TRP A 133 -0.89 -12.56 -11.48
C TRP A 133 -2.41 -12.52 -11.27
N ASN A 134 -3.19 -13.43 -11.89
CA ASN A 134 -4.60 -13.57 -11.55
C ASN A 134 -4.76 -13.93 -10.06
N GLY A 135 -3.92 -14.84 -9.53
CA GLY A 135 -3.92 -15.20 -8.11
C GLY A 135 -3.59 -14.03 -7.17
N VAL A 136 -2.62 -13.19 -7.54
CA VAL A 136 -2.23 -11.99 -6.79
C VAL A 136 -3.38 -10.98 -6.72
N PHE A 137 -4.03 -10.69 -7.84
CA PHE A 137 -5.07 -9.64 -7.86
C PHE A 137 -6.43 -10.14 -7.39
N LEU A 138 -6.85 -11.35 -7.79
CA LEU A 138 -8.21 -11.82 -7.50
C LEU A 138 -8.30 -12.40 -6.09
N SER A 139 -7.43 -13.37 -5.76
CA SER A 139 -7.46 -14.08 -4.47
C SER A 139 -6.54 -13.47 -3.42
N SER A 140 -5.78 -12.42 -3.76
CA SER A 140 -4.76 -11.84 -2.89
C SER A 140 -3.68 -12.85 -2.48
N GLY A 141 -3.41 -13.86 -3.33
CA GLY A 141 -2.60 -15.03 -3.01
C GLY A 141 -1.15 -14.68 -2.69
N ASN A 142 -0.73 -14.88 -1.44
CA ASN A 142 0.65 -14.69 -0.99
C ASN A 142 1.57 -15.76 -1.61
N ASP A 143 1.09 -17.00 -1.74
CA ASP A 143 1.77 -18.07 -2.47
C ASP A 143 2.17 -17.68 -3.89
N ALA A 144 1.28 -17.01 -4.64
CA ALA A 144 1.63 -16.49 -5.96
C ALA A 144 2.69 -15.37 -5.90
N VAL A 145 2.63 -14.50 -4.89
CA VAL A 145 3.66 -13.46 -4.67
C VAL A 145 5.02 -14.09 -4.37
N HIS A 146 5.08 -15.13 -3.55
CA HIS A 146 6.34 -15.81 -3.23
C HIS A 146 6.99 -16.44 -4.49
N VAL A 147 6.20 -17.12 -5.35
CA VAL A 147 6.71 -17.67 -6.62
C VAL A 147 7.23 -16.56 -7.53
N LEU A 148 6.44 -15.49 -7.71
CA LEU A 148 6.82 -14.36 -8.56
C LEU A 148 8.06 -13.62 -8.00
N ALA A 149 8.19 -13.49 -6.68
CA ALA A 149 9.38 -12.93 -6.04
C ALA A 149 10.61 -13.83 -6.22
N SER A 150 10.45 -15.16 -6.15
CA SER A 150 11.52 -16.13 -6.43
C SER A 150 12.06 -15.95 -7.85
N LEU A 151 11.17 -15.91 -8.85
CA LEU A 151 11.49 -15.61 -10.25
C LEU A 151 12.10 -14.22 -10.44
N GLY A 152 11.65 -13.23 -9.65
CA GLY A 152 12.09 -11.83 -9.70
C GLY A 152 13.44 -11.55 -9.04
N GLY A 153 14.13 -12.53 -8.48
CA GLY A 153 15.44 -12.37 -7.81
C GLY A 153 15.45 -12.63 -6.31
N GLY A 154 14.38 -13.23 -5.77
CA GLY A 154 14.24 -13.63 -4.38
C GLY A 154 13.50 -12.62 -3.50
N TRP A 155 13.02 -13.10 -2.34
CA TRP A 155 12.16 -12.36 -1.42
C TRP A 155 12.76 -11.02 -0.93
N ARG A 156 13.98 -11.06 -0.38
CA ARG A 156 14.67 -9.87 0.16
C ARG A 156 14.98 -8.85 -0.93
N THR A 157 15.57 -9.31 -2.04
CA THR A 157 15.86 -8.47 -3.21
C THR A 157 14.59 -7.79 -3.74
N THR A 158 13.47 -8.50 -3.73
CA THR A 158 12.18 -7.96 -4.16
C THR A 158 11.70 -6.86 -3.22
N ALA A 159 11.78 -7.04 -1.91
CA ALA A 159 11.43 -6.01 -0.93
C ALA A 159 12.29 -4.75 -1.10
N GLU A 160 13.61 -4.90 -1.24
CA GLU A 160 14.55 -3.79 -1.49
C GLU A 160 14.21 -3.03 -2.78
N ARG A 161 13.89 -3.76 -3.87
CA ARG A 161 13.46 -3.15 -5.13
C ARG A 161 12.11 -2.46 -5.04
N MET A 162 11.18 -2.99 -4.25
CA MET A 162 9.88 -2.37 -4.01
C MET A 162 10.05 -1.05 -3.27
N GLU A 163 10.84 -1.00 -2.21
CA GLU A 163 11.09 0.25 -1.48
C GLU A 163 11.79 1.28 -2.38
N ALA A 164 12.81 0.87 -3.14
CA ALA A 164 13.46 1.74 -4.11
C ALA A 164 12.47 2.25 -5.18
N LYS A 165 11.55 1.40 -5.65
CA LYS A 165 10.48 1.79 -6.59
C LYS A 165 9.53 2.80 -5.95
N ALA A 166 9.14 2.62 -4.69
CA ALA A 166 8.29 3.57 -3.98
C ALA A 166 8.95 4.94 -3.89
N HIS A 167 10.21 5.00 -3.45
CA HIS A 167 10.97 6.24 -3.38
C HIS A 167 11.15 6.92 -4.74
N ALA A 168 11.39 6.15 -5.81
CA ALA A 168 11.48 6.67 -7.18
C ALA A 168 10.15 7.28 -7.69
N LEU A 169 9.01 6.81 -7.17
CA LEU A 169 7.69 7.39 -7.43
C LEU A 169 7.36 8.56 -6.49
N GLY A 170 8.25 8.89 -5.55
CA GLY A 170 8.05 9.91 -4.52
C GLY A 170 7.14 9.50 -3.36
N ALA A 171 6.82 8.21 -3.27
CA ALA A 171 6.10 7.58 -2.17
C ALA A 171 7.09 7.22 -1.04
N ARG A 172 7.35 8.18 -0.14
CA ARG A 172 8.44 8.14 0.86
C ARG A 172 8.00 7.76 2.28
N ASP A 173 6.73 7.46 2.48
CA ASP A 173 6.24 6.90 3.76
C ASP A 173 6.28 5.38 3.78
N THR A 174 6.56 4.78 2.64
CA THR A 174 6.56 3.33 2.44
C THR A 174 7.89 2.70 2.83
N ARG A 175 7.84 1.76 3.77
CA ARG A 175 8.94 0.85 4.13
C ARG A 175 8.48 -0.59 3.91
N VAL A 176 9.26 -1.37 3.17
CA VAL A 176 8.87 -2.71 2.71
C VAL A 176 9.67 -3.79 3.41
N GLU A 177 9.01 -4.58 4.26
CA GLU A 177 9.62 -5.76 4.89
C GLU A 177 9.23 -7.06 4.19
N SER A 178 8.00 -7.12 3.67
CA SER A 178 7.43 -8.27 2.97
C SER A 178 6.81 -7.82 1.63
N PRO A 179 7.18 -8.44 0.50
CA PRO A 179 6.58 -8.14 -0.80
C PRO A 179 5.07 -8.33 -0.90
N ASP A 180 4.49 -9.22 -0.10
CA ASP A 180 3.06 -9.51 -0.12
C ASP A 180 2.23 -8.58 0.78
N GLY A 181 2.86 -7.74 1.61
CA GLY A 181 2.19 -6.86 2.56
C GLY A 181 1.70 -7.57 3.83
N TYR A 182 2.18 -8.79 4.13
CA TYR A 182 1.92 -9.48 5.38
C TYR A 182 2.49 -8.72 6.59
N ASP A 183 1.92 -8.87 7.78
CA ASP A 183 2.34 -8.12 8.96
C ASP A 183 3.81 -8.39 9.31
N ALA A 184 4.61 -7.33 9.34
CA ALA A 184 6.01 -7.37 9.69
C ALA A 184 6.43 -6.10 10.47
N PRO A 185 7.33 -6.20 11.47
CA PRO A 185 7.77 -5.05 12.25
C PRO A 185 8.34 -3.92 11.38
N GLY A 186 7.73 -2.74 11.49
CA GLY A 186 8.16 -1.55 10.75
C GLY A 186 7.74 -1.53 9.27
N GLN A 187 6.90 -2.46 8.82
CA GLN A 187 6.26 -2.37 7.50
C GLN A 187 5.12 -1.34 7.53
N VAL A 188 5.23 -0.31 6.71
CA VAL A 188 4.27 0.79 6.67
C VAL A 188 4.15 1.36 5.26
N SER A 189 3.03 2.02 5.00
CA SER A 189 2.81 2.92 3.86
C SER A 189 1.86 4.04 4.31
N SER A 190 1.34 4.84 3.39
CA SER A 190 0.37 5.91 3.68
C SER A 190 -0.73 5.94 2.62
N ALA A 191 -1.84 6.63 2.90
CA ALA A 191 -2.93 6.75 1.93
C ALA A 191 -2.45 7.44 0.64
N PHE A 192 -1.55 8.41 0.78
CA PHE A 192 -0.85 9.07 -0.33
C PHE A 192 -0.02 8.09 -1.16
N ASP A 193 0.88 7.35 -0.52
CA ASP A 193 1.79 6.43 -1.21
C ASP A 193 1.03 5.33 -1.97
N LEU A 194 0.00 4.76 -1.34
CA LEU A 194 -0.87 3.77 -1.97
C LEU A 194 -1.67 4.35 -3.15
N ALA A 195 -2.09 5.62 -3.09
CA ALA A 195 -2.73 6.29 -4.22
C ALA A 195 -1.74 6.55 -5.37
N VAL A 196 -0.48 6.88 -5.06
CA VAL A 196 0.60 6.97 -6.05
C VAL A 196 0.78 5.63 -6.77
N PHE A 197 0.81 4.51 -6.03
CA PHE A 197 0.92 3.18 -6.63
C PHE A 197 -0.30 2.84 -7.49
N GLY A 198 -1.51 3.13 -7.00
CA GLY A 198 -2.74 2.93 -7.77
C GLY A 198 -2.74 3.70 -9.08
N ARG A 199 -2.39 5.00 -9.04
CA ARG A 199 -2.30 5.86 -10.23
C ARG A 199 -1.23 5.39 -11.21
N ALA A 200 -0.04 5.03 -10.73
CA ALA A 200 1.03 4.50 -11.58
C ALA A 200 0.64 3.16 -12.20
N GLY A 201 -0.02 2.28 -11.44
CA GLY A 201 -0.50 0.99 -11.90
C GLY A 201 -1.52 1.12 -13.03
N LEU A 202 -2.50 2.01 -12.90
CA LEU A 202 -3.52 2.23 -13.93
C LEU A 202 -2.96 2.75 -15.28
N ARG A 203 -1.74 3.30 -15.30
CA ARG A 203 -1.05 3.68 -16.55
C ARG A 203 -0.38 2.49 -17.25
N ASN A 204 -0.19 1.38 -16.55
CA ASN A 204 0.31 0.14 -17.12
C ASN A 204 -0.87 -0.74 -17.58
N PRO A 205 -1.03 -1.03 -18.89
CA PRO A 205 -2.17 -1.78 -19.39
C PRO A 205 -2.32 -3.19 -18.80
N GLU A 206 -1.23 -3.88 -18.53
CA GLU A 206 -1.25 -5.22 -17.94
C GLU A 206 -1.70 -5.18 -16.48
N PHE A 207 -1.20 -4.22 -15.69
CA PHE A 207 -1.67 -3.99 -14.33
C PHE A 207 -3.18 -3.69 -14.32
N ALA A 208 -3.62 -2.75 -15.16
CA ALA A 208 -5.02 -2.35 -15.26
C ALA A 208 -5.92 -3.54 -15.65
N ARG A 209 -5.44 -4.40 -16.55
CA ARG A 209 -6.13 -5.63 -16.95
C ARG A 209 -6.32 -6.60 -15.78
N TYR A 210 -5.30 -6.82 -14.94
CA TYR A 210 -5.42 -7.72 -13.80
C TYR A 210 -6.29 -7.13 -12.67
N CYS A 211 -6.15 -5.84 -12.35
CA CYS A 211 -6.91 -5.25 -11.25
C CYS A 211 -8.40 -5.08 -11.53
N ALA A 212 -8.78 -4.90 -12.80
CA ALA A 212 -10.18 -4.79 -13.23
C ALA A 212 -10.85 -6.16 -13.47
N ARG A 213 -10.09 -7.27 -13.49
CA ARG A 213 -10.64 -8.60 -13.73
C ARG A 213 -11.45 -9.07 -12.52
N THR A 214 -12.70 -9.44 -12.74
CA THR A 214 -13.62 -9.94 -11.72
C THR A 214 -13.45 -11.43 -11.44
N GLU A 215 -13.20 -12.23 -12.47
CA GLU A 215 -13.10 -13.69 -12.37
C GLU A 215 -12.02 -14.24 -13.31
N ALA A 216 -11.46 -15.39 -12.95
CA ALA A 216 -10.55 -16.17 -13.78
C ALA A 216 -10.64 -17.65 -13.44
N ARG A 217 -10.10 -18.51 -14.31
CA ARG A 217 -9.76 -19.90 -13.96
C ARG A 217 -8.31 -19.94 -13.46
N PHE A 218 -8.06 -20.71 -12.42
CA PHE A 218 -6.72 -20.93 -11.88
C PHE A 218 -6.36 -22.42 -11.93
N PRO A 219 -5.14 -22.81 -12.35
CA PRO A 219 -4.72 -24.21 -12.38
C PRO A 219 -4.77 -24.87 -11.00
N GLY A 220 -5.41 -26.03 -10.93
CA GLY A 220 -5.62 -26.81 -9.71
C GLY A 220 -4.49 -27.81 -9.42
N ARG A 221 -4.43 -28.27 -8.17
CA ARG A 221 -3.45 -29.26 -7.72
C ARG A 221 -3.60 -30.63 -8.38
N ASP A 222 -4.80 -30.95 -8.85
CA ASP A 222 -5.19 -32.21 -9.50
C ASP A 222 -5.00 -32.18 -11.03
N GLY A 223 -4.59 -31.04 -11.59
CA GLY A 223 -4.41 -30.86 -13.04
C GLY A 223 -5.66 -30.33 -13.73
N GLY A 224 -6.75 -30.13 -12.97
CA GLY A 224 -7.89 -29.36 -13.41
C GLY A 224 -7.67 -27.86 -13.24
N SER A 225 -8.76 -27.09 -13.24
CA SER A 225 -8.76 -25.69 -12.85
C SER A 225 -10.02 -25.37 -12.07
N TYR A 226 -10.00 -24.33 -11.24
CA TYR A 226 -11.17 -23.85 -10.51
C TYR A 226 -11.35 -22.34 -10.72
N GLY A 227 -12.56 -21.84 -10.44
CA GLY A 227 -12.87 -20.42 -10.51
C GLY A 227 -12.26 -19.66 -9.34
N ILE A 228 -11.64 -18.53 -9.62
CA ILE A 228 -11.23 -17.52 -8.64
C ILE A 228 -11.96 -16.22 -8.93
N ARG A 229 -12.30 -15.48 -7.88
CA ARG A 229 -13.06 -14.23 -7.96
C ARG A 229 -12.32 -13.13 -7.21
N ASN A 230 -12.39 -11.91 -7.74
CA ASN A 230 -11.77 -10.74 -7.17
C ASN A 230 -12.36 -10.41 -5.79
N THR A 231 -11.47 -10.28 -4.82
CA THR A 231 -11.81 -9.98 -3.41
C THR A 231 -12.23 -8.53 -3.18
N ASN A 232 -12.03 -7.63 -4.15
CA ASN A 232 -12.59 -6.29 -4.09
C ASN A 232 -14.12 -6.32 -4.28
N ARG A 233 -14.85 -6.17 -3.18
CA ARG A 233 -16.31 -6.30 -3.16
C ARG A 233 -17.04 -5.17 -3.90
N LEU A 234 -16.46 -3.97 -3.99
CA LEU A 234 -17.02 -2.91 -4.84
C LEU A 234 -16.95 -3.29 -6.33
N LEU A 235 -16.06 -4.21 -6.71
CA LEU A 235 -15.97 -4.69 -8.09
C LEU A 235 -16.92 -5.86 -8.35
N THR A 236 -17.02 -6.79 -7.40
CA THR A 236 -17.68 -8.09 -7.62
C THR A 236 -19.08 -8.21 -7.04
N GLY A 237 -19.49 -7.29 -6.18
CA GLY A 237 -20.78 -7.39 -5.50
C GLY A 237 -20.84 -8.46 -4.41
N ALA A 238 -19.68 -8.95 -3.97
CA ALA A 238 -19.60 -10.07 -3.03
C ALA A 238 -19.99 -9.66 -1.60
N ASP A 239 -20.53 -10.62 -0.85
CA ASP A 239 -20.83 -10.51 0.58
C ASP A 239 -21.76 -9.34 0.93
N GLY A 240 -22.77 -9.08 0.09
CA GLY A 240 -23.80 -8.06 0.35
C GLY A 240 -23.37 -6.61 0.08
N VAL A 241 -22.15 -6.39 -0.43
CA VAL A 241 -21.71 -5.08 -0.92
C VAL A 241 -22.20 -4.92 -2.34
N GLU A 242 -22.92 -3.85 -2.67
CA GLU A 242 -23.31 -3.58 -4.06
C GLU A 242 -22.07 -3.22 -4.90
N PRO A 243 -21.96 -3.70 -6.16
CA PRO A 243 -20.95 -3.21 -7.09
C PRO A 243 -21.04 -1.68 -7.28
N TYR A 244 -19.89 -1.02 -7.40
CA TYR A 244 -19.84 0.41 -7.67
C TYR A 244 -19.81 0.65 -9.20
N PRO A 245 -20.75 1.43 -9.77
CA PRO A 245 -20.77 1.73 -11.20
C PRO A 245 -19.45 2.38 -11.68
N GLY A 246 -18.89 1.86 -12.78
CA GLY A 246 -17.65 2.39 -13.34
C GLY A 246 -16.38 2.07 -12.57
N LEU A 247 -16.43 1.19 -11.55
CA LEU A 247 -15.22 0.74 -10.85
C LEU A 247 -14.29 -0.05 -11.78
N ILE A 248 -12.99 0.20 -11.68
CA ILE A 248 -11.94 -0.41 -12.51
C ILE A 248 -10.81 -1.06 -11.68
N GLY A 249 -11.06 -1.34 -10.39
CA GLY A 249 -10.07 -1.93 -9.48
C GLY A 249 -10.03 -1.24 -8.10
N ILE A 250 -8.92 -1.24 -7.34
CA ILE A 250 -7.60 -1.79 -7.67
C ILE A 250 -7.27 -2.98 -6.77
N LYS A 251 -7.21 -2.78 -5.45
CA LYS A 251 -6.83 -3.85 -4.51
C LYS A 251 -7.30 -3.53 -3.09
N ASN A 252 -7.90 -4.51 -2.44
CA ASN A 252 -8.20 -4.52 -1.01
C ASN A 252 -7.14 -5.26 -0.18
N GLY A 253 -7.13 -5.06 1.13
CA GLY A 253 -6.28 -5.76 2.06
C GLY A 253 -6.86 -5.85 3.45
N TYR A 254 -6.39 -6.83 4.21
CA TYR A 254 -6.65 -6.98 5.64
C TYR A 254 -5.49 -7.72 6.29
N THR A 255 -5.07 -7.25 7.45
CA THR A 255 -4.29 -8.00 8.45
C THR A 255 -4.73 -7.54 9.84
N SER A 256 -4.35 -8.27 10.88
CA SER A 256 -4.67 -7.89 12.26
C SER A 256 -4.09 -6.53 12.64
N ASN A 257 -2.88 -6.19 12.16
CA ASN A 257 -2.27 -4.89 12.47
C ASN A 257 -2.78 -3.76 11.56
N ALA A 258 -3.04 -4.05 10.28
CA ALA A 258 -3.50 -3.05 9.32
C ALA A 258 -4.97 -2.67 9.51
N GLY A 259 -5.80 -3.59 10.01
CA GLY A 259 -7.24 -3.51 9.77
C GLY A 259 -7.55 -3.63 8.27
N HIS A 260 -8.71 -3.13 7.86
CA HIS A 260 -9.10 -3.13 6.44
C HIS A 260 -8.46 -1.96 5.68
N THR A 261 -7.93 -2.25 4.48
CA THR A 261 -7.34 -1.27 3.57
C THR A 261 -7.90 -1.44 2.17
N LEU A 262 -8.05 -0.36 1.42
CA LEU A 262 -8.55 -0.39 0.04
C LEU A 262 -7.91 0.72 -0.79
N VAL A 263 -7.43 0.36 -1.97
CA VAL A 263 -7.20 1.28 -3.09
C VAL A 263 -8.23 0.95 -4.15
N ALA A 264 -9.13 1.89 -4.41
CA ALA A 264 -10.19 1.76 -5.39
C ALA A 264 -10.07 2.83 -6.46
N ALA A 265 -10.52 2.52 -7.67
CA ALA A 265 -10.58 3.49 -8.74
C ALA A 265 -11.85 3.31 -9.54
N ALA A 266 -12.47 4.42 -9.94
CA ALA A 266 -13.65 4.42 -10.78
C ALA A 266 -13.51 5.45 -11.90
N ARG A 267 -14.23 5.22 -12.99
CA ARG A 267 -14.32 6.12 -14.13
C ARG A 267 -15.75 6.52 -14.39
N GLN A 268 -15.98 7.82 -14.47
CA GLN A 268 -17.26 8.43 -14.83
C GLN A 268 -16.99 9.61 -15.77
N ASP A 269 -17.73 9.67 -16.88
CA ASP A 269 -17.69 10.78 -17.86
C ASP A 269 -16.26 11.16 -18.30
N GLY A 270 -15.42 10.16 -18.55
CA GLY A 270 -14.02 10.34 -18.98
C GLY A 270 -13.03 10.70 -17.87
N ARG A 271 -13.51 11.02 -16.66
CA ARG A 271 -12.68 11.29 -15.48
C ARG A 271 -12.45 10.01 -14.69
N THR A 272 -11.21 9.80 -14.21
CA THR A 272 -10.86 8.65 -13.37
C THR A 272 -10.41 9.13 -12.00
N LEU A 273 -11.07 8.66 -10.94
CA LEU A 273 -10.67 8.91 -9.56
C LEU A 273 -9.99 7.69 -8.97
N VAL A 274 -9.02 7.93 -8.10
CA VAL A 274 -8.41 6.94 -7.21
C VAL A 274 -8.70 7.37 -5.78
N VAL A 275 -9.20 6.44 -4.98
CA VAL A 275 -9.40 6.61 -3.54
C VAL A 275 -8.58 5.58 -2.78
N THR A 276 -7.98 6.01 -1.68
CA THR A 276 -7.37 5.12 -0.70
C THR A 276 -8.09 5.28 0.63
N VAL A 277 -8.39 4.16 1.29
CA VAL A 277 -8.96 4.11 2.64
C VAL A 277 -8.14 3.15 3.49
N MET A 278 -7.68 3.62 4.66
CA MET A 278 -6.86 2.83 5.58
C MET A 278 -7.44 2.81 6.98
N HIS A 279 -7.63 1.59 7.50
CA HIS A 279 -8.00 1.32 8.89
C HIS A 279 -9.26 2.07 9.35
N PRO A 280 -10.45 1.80 8.76
CA PRO A 280 -11.73 2.15 9.37
C PRO A 280 -11.78 1.69 10.83
N ARG A 281 -12.21 2.57 11.73
CA ARG A 281 -12.26 2.30 13.18
C ARG A 281 -13.60 1.74 13.65
N SER A 282 -14.63 1.83 12.82
CA SER A 282 -15.98 1.36 13.10
C SER A 282 -16.65 0.83 11.82
N GLY A 283 -17.80 0.16 11.95
CA GLY A 283 -18.56 -0.39 10.80
C GLY A 283 -18.11 -1.79 10.33
N GLY A 284 -17.10 -2.37 10.96
CA GLY A 284 -16.69 -3.76 10.73
C GLY A 284 -16.04 -3.99 9.35
N ALA A 285 -16.21 -5.20 8.81
CA ALA A 285 -15.47 -5.65 7.62
C ALA A 285 -15.92 -4.99 6.30
N HIS A 286 -17.07 -4.33 6.29
CA HIS A 286 -17.61 -3.66 5.11
C HIS A 286 -17.29 -2.16 5.07
N ALA A 287 -16.93 -1.56 6.21
CA ALA A 287 -16.67 -0.13 6.34
C ALA A 287 -15.66 0.40 5.30
N VAL A 288 -14.62 -0.37 4.98
CA VAL A 288 -13.62 0.08 3.98
C VAL A 288 -14.22 0.28 2.58
N TYR A 289 -15.22 -0.51 2.22
CA TYR A 289 -15.89 -0.43 0.92
C TYR A 289 -16.96 0.66 0.93
N GLU A 290 -17.71 0.79 2.02
CA GLU A 290 -18.71 1.85 2.22
C GLU A 290 -18.06 3.23 2.23
N GLU A 291 -16.97 3.41 2.99
CA GLU A 291 -16.22 4.66 3.05
C GLU A 291 -15.56 5.00 1.71
N ALA A 292 -15.03 4.00 0.98
CA ALA A 292 -14.49 4.23 -0.36
C ALA A 292 -15.57 4.60 -1.38
N ARG A 293 -16.77 4.01 -1.30
CA ARG A 293 -17.94 4.40 -2.10
C ARG A 293 -18.30 5.86 -1.85
N SER A 294 -18.46 6.25 -0.59
CA SER A 294 -18.79 7.64 -0.21
C SER A 294 -17.73 8.65 -0.72
N LEU A 295 -16.45 8.29 -0.68
CA LEU A 295 -15.37 9.12 -1.21
C LEU A 295 -15.37 9.23 -2.74
N LEU A 296 -15.71 8.15 -3.44
CA LEU A 296 -15.86 8.16 -4.91
C LEU A 296 -17.06 9.03 -5.32
N ASP A 297 -18.21 8.84 -4.68
CA ASP A 297 -19.43 9.62 -4.92
C ASP A 297 -19.17 11.10 -4.69
N TRP A 298 -18.61 11.44 -3.53
CA TRP A 298 -18.20 12.81 -3.21
C TRP A 298 -17.20 13.35 -4.25
N GLY A 299 -16.19 12.57 -4.64
CA GLY A 299 -15.14 13.02 -5.55
C GLY A 299 -15.64 13.35 -6.97
N PHE A 300 -16.65 12.61 -7.45
CA PHE A 300 -17.31 12.89 -8.73
C PHE A 300 -18.25 14.08 -8.62
N GLU A 301 -19.01 14.22 -7.53
CA GLU A 301 -19.89 15.38 -7.32
C GLU A 301 -19.09 16.69 -7.11
N ALA A 302 -17.97 16.62 -6.40
CA ALA A 302 -17.07 17.75 -6.13
C ALA A 302 -16.26 18.21 -7.36
N ALA A 303 -16.35 17.51 -8.49
CA ALA A 303 -15.60 17.82 -9.72
C ALA A 303 -15.77 19.29 -10.14
N GLY A 304 -14.65 20.01 -10.26
CA GLY A 304 -14.64 21.44 -10.64
C GLY A 304 -15.11 22.41 -9.55
N ARG A 305 -15.58 21.90 -8.41
CA ARG A 305 -16.09 22.68 -7.26
C ARG A 305 -15.14 22.68 -6.07
N VAL A 306 -14.01 21.99 -6.14
CA VAL A 306 -12.96 22.03 -5.12
C VAL A 306 -11.63 22.43 -5.75
N ASP A 307 -10.87 23.25 -5.04
CA ASP A 307 -9.49 23.54 -5.40
C ASP A 307 -8.57 22.39 -4.92
N PRO A 308 -7.47 22.12 -5.65
CA PRO A 308 -6.47 21.13 -5.24
C PRO A 308 -5.96 21.37 -3.82
N VAL A 309 -5.89 20.32 -2.99
CA VAL A 309 -5.19 20.35 -1.69
C VAL A 309 -3.73 19.89 -1.79
N GLY A 310 -3.35 19.30 -2.93
CA GLY A 310 -2.00 18.88 -3.25
C GLY A 310 -1.95 18.10 -4.58
N SER A 311 -0.85 17.38 -4.81
CA SER A 311 -0.67 16.55 -6.01
C SER A 311 0.05 15.25 -5.66
N LEU A 312 -0.33 14.17 -6.35
CA LEU A 312 0.38 12.88 -6.36
C LEU A 312 1.70 12.95 -7.15
N ASP A 313 1.98 14.04 -7.87
CA ASP A 313 3.26 14.26 -8.55
C ASP A 313 4.32 14.74 -7.54
N ALA A 314 4.77 13.83 -6.68
CA ALA A 314 5.71 14.11 -5.60
C ALA A 314 7.10 14.59 -6.06
N LEU A 315 7.46 14.42 -7.34
CA LEU A 315 8.74 14.91 -7.89
C LEU A 315 8.80 16.44 -8.08
N ARG A 316 7.67 17.15 -7.94
CA ARG A 316 7.63 18.60 -8.17
C ARG A 316 7.63 19.44 -6.89
N ASP A 317 7.10 18.93 -5.78
CA ASP A 317 6.80 19.77 -4.61
C ASP A 317 7.10 19.07 -3.28
N ARG A 318 8.33 19.22 -2.75
CA ARG A 318 8.50 19.33 -1.29
C ARG A 318 9.65 20.29 -0.93
N PRO A 319 9.38 21.31 -0.09
CA PRO A 319 10.38 21.83 0.84
C PRO A 319 10.76 20.75 1.86
N ASP A 320 11.98 20.86 2.40
CA ASP A 320 12.51 19.94 3.42
C ASP A 320 11.55 19.77 4.63
N PRO A 321 11.59 18.61 5.31
CA PRO A 321 10.85 18.43 6.56
C PRO A 321 11.20 19.55 7.54
N VAL A 322 10.19 20.28 8.02
CA VAL A 322 10.36 21.13 9.20
C VAL A 322 10.48 20.19 10.38
N ASP A 323 11.68 20.08 10.93
CA ASP A 323 11.91 19.40 12.20
C ASP A 323 10.98 19.97 13.28
N PRO A 324 10.44 19.14 14.19
CA PRO A 324 9.73 19.66 15.36
C PRO A 324 10.67 20.59 16.17
N PRO A 325 10.15 21.64 16.82
CA PRO A 325 10.99 22.61 17.53
C PRO A 325 11.90 21.92 18.53
N ASP A 326 13.17 22.32 18.49
CA ASP A 326 14.28 21.85 19.31
C ASP A 326 13.90 21.62 20.77
N ALA A 327 13.76 20.35 21.11
CA ALA A 327 14.03 19.85 22.44
C ALA A 327 14.51 18.41 22.31
N LEU A 328 15.82 18.25 22.03
CA LEU A 328 16.71 17.16 22.49
C LEU A 328 17.92 16.97 21.57
N ARG A 329 18.69 18.02 21.25
CA ARG A 329 20.10 17.86 20.82
C ARG A 329 20.95 19.03 21.33
N ASP A 330 21.53 18.82 22.50
CA ASP A 330 22.95 19.08 22.79
C ASP A 330 23.19 18.97 24.30
N ARG A 331 23.65 17.79 24.73
CA ARG A 331 24.58 17.71 25.85
C ARG A 331 25.73 16.76 25.47
N PRO A 332 26.99 17.22 25.54
CA PRO A 332 28.13 16.38 25.25
C PRO A 332 28.27 15.31 26.34
N LEU A 333 28.39 14.05 25.93
CA LEU A 333 28.85 12.97 26.78
C LEU A 333 30.35 13.15 26.99
N SER A 334 30.72 13.80 28.09
CA SER A 334 32.06 13.74 28.65
C SER A 334 31.97 13.30 30.11
N GLY A 335 32.89 12.42 30.49
CA GLY A 335 32.67 11.38 31.48
C GLY A 335 32.56 11.83 32.94
N GLN A 336 31.81 11.04 33.69
CA GLN A 336 32.01 10.87 35.13
C GLN A 336 31.96 9.38 35.43
N GLN A 337 33.07 8.88 35.95
CA GLN A 337 33.21 7.55 36.54
C GLN A 337 32.13 7.37 37.62
N ALA A 338 31.35 6.30 37.51
CA ALA A 338 30.53 5.81 38.60
C ALA A 338 31.35 4.78 39.38
N GLU A 339 31.52 5.04 40.68
CA GLU A 339 32.08 4.11 41.66
C GLU A 339 31.28 2.79 41.70
N PRO A 340 31.92 1.66 42.05
CA PRO A 340 31.25 0.37 42.16
C PRO A 340 30.32 0.32 43.38
N ALA A 341 29.07 -0.08 43.16
CA ALA A 341 28.11 -0.41 44.22
C ALA A 341 28.57 -1.66 45.02
N PRO A 342 28.31 -1.71 46.33
CA PRO A 342 28.79 -2.80 47.19
C PRO A 342 28.02 -4.11 46.94
N ALA A 343 28.74 -5.23 47.05
CA ALA A 343 28.20 -6.58 46.95
C ALA A 343 27.23 -6.90 48.11
N PRO A 344 26.14 -7.64 47.86
CA PRO A 344 25.31 -8.18 48.94
C PRO A 344 26.05 -9.33 49.65
N VAL A 345 26.19 -9.16 50.97
CA VAL A 345 26.79 -10.11 51.91
C VAL A 345 25.91 -11.34 52.04
N ALA A 346 26.51 -12.52 51.83
CA ALA A 346 25.91 -13.80 52.14
C ALA A 346 25.79 -14.02 53.66
N ARG A 347 24.63 -14.50 54.10
CA ARG A 347 24.50 -15.33 55.31
C ARG A 347 23.87 -16.66 54.91
N GLY A 348 24.68 -17.73 54.87
CA GLY A 348 24.22 -19.09 55.22
C GLY A 348 24.00 -19.16 56.74
N ASP A 349 23.29 -20.10 57.35
CA ASP A 349 23.01 -21.53 57.10
C ASP A 349 21.58 -21.79 57.68
N ASP A 350 20.88 -22.93 57.60
CA ASP A 350 21.26 -24.32 57.36
C ASP A 350 19.99 -25.16 57.00
N ARG A 351 20.22 -26.20 56.19
CA ARG A 351 19.58 -27.55 56.14
C ARG A 351 18.07 -27.74 56.37
N SER A 352 17.40 -28.33 55.36
CA SER A 352 17.22 -29.80 55.24
C SER A 352 16.09 -30.19 54.26
N GLY A 353 16.31 -31.27 53.47
CA GLY A 353 15.23 -32.21 53.12
C GLY A 353 14.70 -32.26 51.66
N ARG A 354 15.44 -32.95 50.78
CA ARG A 354 15.02 -33.91 49.71
C ARG A 354 14.00 -33.53 48.59
N PRO A 355 14.12 -34.14 47.39
CA PRO A 355 13.47 -33.67 46.16
C PRO A 355 12.08 -34.29 45.94
N VAL A 356 11.15 -33.51 45.40
CA VAL A 356 9.84 -34.02 44.93
C VAL A 356 9.74 -33.82 43.41
N SER A 357 9.75 -34.95 42.73
CA SER A 357 9.31 -35.21 41.37
C SER A 357 7.88 -34.72 41.11
N TRP A 358 7.66 -33.99 40.02
CA TRP A 358 6.32 -33.79 39.47
C TRP A 358 6.14 -34.62 38.20
N THR A 359 5.20 -35.55 38.32
CA THR A 359 4.63 -36.42 37.31
C THR A 359 3.77 -35.64 36.32
N ILE A 360 3.86 -36.05 35.05
CA ILE A 360 2.96 -35.70 33.96
C ILE A 360 1.60 -36.39 34.21
N ALA A 361 0.51 -35.63 34.20
CA ALA A 361 -0.84 -36.15 34.04
C ALA A 361 -1.59 -35.29 33.02
N GLY A 362 -2.10 -35.93 31.98
CA GLY A 362 -2.73 -35.29 30.83
C GLY A 362 -4.19 -34.92 31.03
N ALA A 363 -4.68 -34.08 30.11
CA ALA A 363 -6.09 -33.99 29.74
C ALA A 363 -6.16 -33.55 28.26
N ALA A 364 -6.19 -34.54 27.38
CA ALA A 364 -6.71 -34.41 26.03
C ALA A 364 -8.21 -34.72 26.05
N VAL A 365 -8.90 -34.34 24.96
CA VAL A 365 -10.34 -34.53 24.66
C VAL A 365 -11.21 -33.30 24.93
N LEU A 366 -11.26 -32.40 23.94
CA LEU A 366 -12.47 -31.66 23.50
C LEU A 366 -12.12 -30.88 22.22
N GLY A 367 -11.91 -31.60 21.11
CA GLY A 367 -11.64 -30.99 19.80
C GLY A 367 -12.35 -31.66 18.62
N GLY A 368 -12.75 -32.92 18.74
CA GLY A 368 -13.32 -33.69 17.63
C GLY A 368 -14.82 -33.47 17.37
N ALA A 369 -15.59 -33.05 18.37
CA ALA A 369 -17.06 -32.97 18.24
C ALA A 369 -17.55 -31.72 17.49
N VAL A 370 -16.78 -30.62 17.50
CA VAL A 370 -17.17 -29.37 16.84
C VAL A 370 -16.91 -29.41 15.33
N VAL A 371 -15.87 -30.12 14.89
CA VAL A 371 -15.54 -30.25 13.46
C VAL A 371 -16.51 -31.19 12.72
N ALA A 372 -16.95 -32.28 13.37
CA ALA A 372 -17.88 -33.22 12.76
C ALA A 372 -19.32 -32.65 12.63
N LEU A 373 -19.74 -31.76 13.54
CA LEU A 373 -21.04 -31.10 13.46
C LEU A 373 -21.06 -30.03 12.36
N PHE A 374 -19.95 -29.31 12.17
CA PHE A 374 -19.83 -28.29 11.13
C PHE A 374 -19.83 -28.88 9.72
N LEU A 375 -19.18 -30.04 9.53
CA LEU A 375 -19.13 -30.73 8.24
C LEU A 375 -20.48 -31.36 7.84
N ARG A 376 -21.32 -31.77 8.80
CA ARG A 376 -22.66 -32.32 8.55
C ARG A 376 -23.72 -31.26 8.21
N LEU A 377 -23.50 -30.02 8.63
CA LEU A 377 -24.40 -28.89 8.35
C LEU A 377 -24.10 -28.24 7.00
N MET A 378 -22.85 -28.29 6.53
CA MET A 378 -22.41 -27.69 5.26
C MET A 378 -22.67 -28.58 4.04
N TRP A 379 -22.62 -29.90 4.21
CA TRP A 379 -22.84 -30.86 3.14
C TRP A 379 -23.76 -31.96 3.63
N GLY A 380 -25.01 -31.94 3.17
CA GLY A 380 -26.02 -32.96 3.49
C GLY A 380 -25.54 -34.39 3.16
N PRO A 381 -26.27 -35.42 3.62
CA PRO A 381 -25.78 -36.80 3.60
C PRO A 381 -25.43 -37.25 2.17
N VAL A 382 -24.21 -37.77 2.02
CA VAL A 382 -23.73 -38.43 0.80
C VAL A 382 -24.55 -39.72 0.59
N PRO A 383 -25.12 -39.96 -0.62
CA PRO A 383 -25.81 -41.21 -0.92
C PRO A 383 -24.84 -42.37 -0.85
N LYS A 384 -25.29 -43.50 -0.27
CA LYS A 384 -24.60 -44.77 -0.40
C LYS A 384 -25.15 -45.47 -1.64
N ASP A 385 -24.31 -45.66 -2.65
CA ASP A 385 -24.33 -46.81 -3.55
C ASP A 385 -22.87 -47.22 -3.83
#